data_AF-A0A4Q6F8S0-F1
#
_entry.id   AF-A0A4Q6F8S0-F1
#
_cell.length_a   1.000
_cell.length_b   1.000
_cell.length_c   1.000
_cell.angle_alpha   90.00
_cell.angle_beta   90.00
_cell.angle_gamma   90.00
#
_symmetry.space_group_name_H-M   'P 1'
#
loop_
_entity.id
_entity.type
_entity.pdbx_description
1 polymer ?
#
loop_
_entity_poly.entity_id
_entity_poly.type
_entity_poly.pdbx_seq_one_letter_code
_entity_poly.pdbx_strand_id
1 'polypeptide(L)'
;MSDEIKWNRTISDVNDGILANLGKPHPSYFLAWGASIICVLIGAFTWGMEMTVGVGITGKTSPVYWGVLITDFVFWVGIGHAGTLISAILFLFRAKWRNTVNRSAEAMTVFAVITAGLFPLIHMGRLWFGSYWIPPLPNTNNLWANYRSPLAWDVFA
;
A
#
# COMPACT_ATOMS: atom_id res chain seq x y z
N MET A 1 -4.97 7.22 39.49
CA MET A 1 -3.55 7.50 39.75
C MET A 1 -2.82 7.33 38.42
N SER A 2 -2.97 8.32 37.53
CA SER A 2 -2.23 8.36 36.27
C SER A 2 -0.94 9.12 36.55
N ASP A 3 0.20 8.46 36.40
CA ASP A 3 1.49 9.14 36.46
C ASP A 3 1.49 10.26 35.42
N GLU A 4 1.44 11.52 35.87
CA GLU A 4 1.69 12.67 35.02
C GLU A 4 3.14 12.55 34.53
N ILE A 5 3.31 12.11 33.29
CA ILE A 5 4.60 12.17 32.60
C ILE A 5 5.00 13.67 32.56
N LYS A 6 5.87 14.08 33.48
CA LYS A 6 6.45 15.43 33.52
C LYS A 6 7.36 15.60 32.31
N TRP A 7 6.80 16.17 31.25
CA TRP A 7 7.49 16.43 30.00
C TRP A 7 8.31 17.72 30.12
N ASN A 8 9.59 17.61 30.48
CA ASN A 8 10.51 18.75 30.67
C ASN A 8 11.32 19.09 29.41
N ARG A 9 10.75 18.85 28.22
CA ARG A 9 11.41 19.11 26.94
C ARG A 9 10.77 20.32 26.26
N THR A 10 11.60 21.12 25.61
CA THR A 10 11.20 22.29 24.83
C THR A 10 10.86 21.90 23.39
N ILE A 11 10.29 22.83 22.62
CA ILE A 11 10.02 22.63 21.19
C ILE A 11 11.33 22.39 20.41
N SER A 12 12.44 23.05 20.81
CA SER A 12 13.76 22.81 20.20
C SER A 12 14.19 21.35 20.37
N ASP A 13 14.02 20.78 21.57
CA ASP A 13 14.40 19.39 21.85
C ASP A 13 13.64 18.38 20.97
N VAL A 14 12.39 18.67 20.62
CA VAL A 14 11.61 17.86 19.66
C VAL A 14 12.18 17.99 18.26
N ASN A 15 12.41 19.23 17.82
CA ASN A 15 12.92 19.52 16.49
C ASN A 15 14.28 18.86 16.28
N ASP A 16 15.19 19.05 17.22
CA ASP A 16 16.56 18.53 17.15
C ASP A 16 16.56 16.99 17.21
N GLY A 17 15.65 16.40 17.99
CA GLY A 17 15.43 14.96 18.02
C GLY A 17 14.92 14.37 16.70
N ILE A 18 14.06 15.09 15.96
CA ILE A 18 13.61 14.66 14.63
C ILE A 18 14.74 14.83 13.62
N LEU A 19 15.42 15.98 13.63
CA LEU A 19 16.52 16.30 12.72
C LEU A 19 17.71 15.35 12.89
N ALA A 20 17.94 14.83 14.10
CA ALA A 20 18.98 13.84 14.36
C ALA A 20 18.83 12.58 13.47
N ASN A 21 17.60 12.21 13.08
CA ASN A 21 17.35 11.07 12.19
C ASN A 21 17.72 11.33 10.72
N LEU A 22 18.01 12.58 10.35
CA LEU A 22 18.50 12.95 9.01
C LEU A 22 20.04 12.84 8.90
N GLY A 23 20.73 12.53 10.00
CA GLY A 23 22.17 12.30 10.03
C GLY A 23 22.60 11.07 9.21
N LYS A 24 23.90 10.76 9.24
CA LYS A 24 24.43 9.58 8.54
C LYS A 24 23.77 8.31 9.08
N PRO A 25 23.11 7.50 8.24
CA PRO A 25 22.41 6.32 8.70
C PRO A 25 23.40 5.24 9.16
N HIS A 26 22.98 4.44 10.14
CA HIS A 26 23.74 3.29 10.59
C HIS A 26 23.90 2.27 9.44
N PRO A 27 25.02 1.53 9.32
CA PRO A 27 25.23 0.58 8.21
C PRO A 27 24.12 -0.45 8.00
N SER A 28 23.41 -0.83 9.07
CA SER A 28 22.25 -1.73 9.01
C SER A 28 21.09 -1.19 8.15
N TYR A 29 20.95 0.13 8.03
CA TYR A 29 19.97 0.76 7.15
C TYR A 29 20.23 0.38 5.69
N PHE A 30 21.49 0.44 5.24
CA PHE A 30 21.85 0.07 3.87
C PHE A 30 21.64 -1.42 3.60
N LEU A 31 21.84 -2.27 4.60
CA LEU A 31 21.52 -3.70 4.50
C LEU A 31 20.01 -3.92 4.30
N ALA A 32 19.18 -3.28 5.13
CA ALA A 32 17.72 -3.36 5.00
C ALA A 32 17.24 -2.81 3.64
N TRP A 33 17.78 -1.67 3.22
CA TRP A 33 17.46 -1.05 1.94
C TRP A 33 17.86 -1.94 0.75
N GLY A 34 19.07 -2.51 0.78
CA GLY A 34 19.53 -3.46 -0.24
C GLY A 34 18.64 -4.70 -0.31
N ALA A 35 18.27 -5.27 0.85
CA ALA A 35 17.35 -6.40 0.91
C ALA A 35 15.96 -6.05 0.32
N SER A 36 15.42 -4.87 0.63
CA SER A 36 14.15 -4.39 0.06
C SER A 36 14.22 -4.26 -1.46
N ILE A 37 15.31 -3.72 -2.00
CA ILE A 37 15.51 -3.62 -3.46
C ILE A 37 15.55 -5.00 -4.11
N ILE A 38 16.27 -5.95 -3.51
CA ILE A 38 16.33 -7.32 -4.03
C ILE A 38 14.93 -7.95 -4.08
N CYS A 39 14.11 -7.78 -3.05
CA CYS A 39 12.73 -8.27 -3.05
C CYS A 39 11.90 -7.63 -4.18
N VAL A 40 12.03 -6.32 -4.41
CA VAL A 40 11.35 -5.62 -5.50
C VAL A 40 11.81 -6.14 -6.87
N LEU A 41 13.12 -6.37 -7.06
CA LEU A 41 13.67 -6.92 -8.30
C LEU A 41 13.18 -8.35 -8.58
N ILE A 42 13.10 -9.19 -7.54
CA ILE A 42 12.52 -10.53 -7.65
C ILE A 42 11.05 -10.44 -8.06
N GLY A 43 10.27 -9.56 -7.41
CA GLY A 43 8.85 -9.35 -7.76
C GLY A 43 8.66 -8.82 -9.18
N ALA A 44 9.49 -7.89 -9.64
CA ALA A 44 9.44 -7.38 -11.01
C ALA A 44 9.82 -8.47 -12.02
N PHE A 45 10.80 -9.31 -11.71
CA PHE A 45 11.20 -10.42 -12.56
C PHE A 45 10.08 -11.47 -12.67
N THR A 46 9.49 -11.89 -11.55
CA THR A 46 8.40 -12.89 -11.57
C THR A 46 7.14 -12.35 -12.25
N TRP A 47 6.83 -11.06 -12.08
CA TRP A 47 5.74 -10.43 -12.83
C TRP A 47 6.02 -10.38 -14.34
N GLY A 48 7.25 -10.08 -14.75
CA GLY A 48 7.65 -10.16 -16.16
C GLY A 48 7.50 -11.57 -16.75
N MET A 49 7.81 -12.60 -15.97
CA MET A 49 7.55 -13.99 -16.37
C MET A 49 6.05 -14.27 -16.50
N GLU A 50 5.22 -13.79 -15.56
CA GLU A 50 3.76 -13.93 -15.64
C GLU A 50 3.19 -13.27 -16.89
N MET A 51 3.69 -12.10 -17.29
CA MET A 51 3.25 -11.41 -18.50
C MET A 51 3.62 -12.13 -19.81
N THR A 52 4.72 -12.88 -19.82
CA THR A 52 5.25 -13.55 -21.02
C THR A 52 4.75 -14.99 -21.16
N VAL A 53 4.70 -15.73 -20.05
CA VAL A 53 4.26 -17.14 -20.01
C VAL A 53 2.75 -17.25 -19.80
N GLY A 54 2.16 -16.28 -19.11
CA GLY A 54 0.76 -16.22 -18.75
C GLY A 54 0.49 -16.46 -17.26
N VAL A 55 -0.71 -16.05 -16.84
CA VAL A 55 -1.15 -16.03 -15.43
C VAL A 55 -1.21 -17.42 -14.78
N GLY A 56 -1.22 -18.50 -15.56
CA GLY A 56 -1.24 -19.87 -15.04
C GLY A 56 -0.04 -20.22 -14.16
N ILE A 57 1.11 -19.54 -14.33
CA ILE A 57 2.31 -19.73 -13.50
C ILE A 57 2.08 -19.38 -12.02
N THR A 58 1.05 -18.60 -11.71
CA THR A 58 0.66 -18.25 -10.33
C THR A 58 0.01 -19.40 -9.57
N GLY A 59 -0.17 -20.57 -10.19
CA GLY A 59 -0.76 -21.76 -9.56
C GLY A 59 -2.28 -21.71 -9.43
N LYS A 60 -2.95 -20.76 -10.10
CA LYS A 60 -4.41 -20.72 -10.21
C LYS A 60 -4.90 -21.92 -11.03
N THR A 61 -5.85 -22.67 -10.48
CA THR A 61 -6.44 -23.84 -11.14
C THR A 61 -7.95 -23.76 -11.06
N SER A 62 -8.66 -24.38 -12.00
CA SER A 62 -10.12 -24.53 -11.84
C SER A 62 -10.40 -25.44 -10.64
N PRO A 63 -11.27 -25.06 -9.68
CA PRO A 63 -12.20 -23.93 -9.69
C PRO A 63 -11.70 -22.65 -8.98
N VAL A 64 -10.51 -22.67 -8.36
CA VAL A 64 -9.96 -21.56 -7.58
C VAL A 64 -9.05 -20.67 -8.44
N TYR A 65 -9.66 -19.69 -9.09
CA TYR A 65 -8.94 -18.71 -9.92
C TYR A 65 -8.32 -17.57 -9.12
N TRP A 66 -8.70 -17.41 -7.85
CA TRP A 66 -8.25 -16.33 -6.98
C TRP A 66 -7.45 -16.95 -5.83
N GLY A 67 -6.13 -16.76 -5.90
CA GLY A 67 -5.19 -17.26 -4.89
C GLY A 67 -4.44 -16.12 -4.24
N VAL A 68 -3.14 -16.35 -4.02
CA VAL A 68 -2.24 -15.46 -3.26
C VAL A 68 -2.32 -14.00 -3.69
N LEU A 69 -2.37 -13.69 -5.00
CA LEU A 69 -2.39 -12.30 -5.47
C LEU A 69 -3.59 -11.48 -4.97
N ILE A 70 -4.78 -12.07 -4.87
CA ILE A 70 -5.95 -11.34 -4.33
C ILE A 70 -5.93 -11.33 -2.80
N THR A 71 -5.46 -12.42 -2.18
CA THR A 71 -5.25 -12.43 -0.73
C THR A 71 -4.30 -11.32 -0.30
N ASP A 72 -3.19 -11.14 -1.02
CA ASP A 72 -2.21 -10.08 -0.76
C ASP A 72 -2.79 -8.69 -1.04
N PHE A 73 -3.57 -8.51 -2.11
CA PHE A 73 -4.31 -7.27 -2.35
C PHE A 73 -5.14 -6.86 -1.13
N VAL A 74 -6.02 -7.75 -0.66
CA VAL A 74 -6.90 -7.47 0.48
C VAL A 74 -6.10 -7.28 1.77
N PHE A 75 -5.01 -8.04 1.95
CA PHE A 75 -4.11 -7.90 3.09
C PHE A 75 -3.49 -6.51 3.16
N TRP A 76 -2.94 -6.01 2.05
CA TRP A 76 -2.32 -4.69 1.98
C TRP A 76 -3.33 -3.55 2.14
N VAL A 77 -4.54 -3.68 1.56
CA VAL A 77 -5.64 -2.74 1.83
C VAL A 77 -5.99 -2.72 3.33
N GLY A 78 -6.05 -3.89 3.96
CA GLY A 78 -6.28 -4.04 5.40
C GLY A 78 -5.25 -3.31 6.26
N ILE A 79 -3.96 -3.43 5.92
CA ILE A 79 -2.88 -2.66 6.58
C ILE A 79 -3.11 -1.14 6.42
N GLY A 80 -3.52 -0.71 5.23
CA GLY A 80 -3.81 0.70 4.95
C GLY A 80 -4.88 1.31 5.86
N HIS A 81 -5.94 0.55 6.17
CA HIS A 81 -7.03 0.99 7.04
C HIS A 81 -6.60 1.29 8.47
N ALA A 82 -5.60 0.58 9.00
CA ALA A 82 -5.10 0.85 10.34
C ALA A 82 -4.50 2.27 10.45
N GLY A 83 -3.78 2.73 9.41
CA GLY A 83 -3.19 4.06 9.42
C GLY A 83 -4.21 5.20 9.22
N THR A 84 -5.26 4.99 8.42
CA THR A 84 -6.36 5.97 8.29
C THR A 84 -7.21 6.07 9.54
N LEU A 85 -7.39 4.96 10.27
CA LEU A 85 -8.01 4.97 11.60
C LEU A 85 -7.20 5.82 12.59
N ILE A 86 -5.89 5.63 12.64
CA ILE A 86 -5.01 6.40 13.55
C ILE A 86 -5.01 7.88 13.20
N SER A 87 -5.07 8.24 11.92
CA SER A 87 -4.98 9.64 11.48
C SER A 87 -6.31 10.39 11.51
N ALA A 88 -7.39 9.79 11.02
CA ALA A 88 -8.70 10.43 10.94
C ALA A 88 -9.59 10.12 12.15
N ILE A 89 -9.77 8.85 12.49
CA ILE A 89 -10.75 8.44 13.52
C ILE A 89 -10.30 8.88 14.91
N LEU A 90 -9.03 8.67 15.28
CA LEU A 90 -8.51 9.15 16.57
C LEU A 90 -8.52 10.68 16.68
N PHE A 91 -8.43 11.39 15.55
CA PHE A 91 -8.61 12.85 15.54
C PHE A 91 -10.04 13.24 15.90
N LEU A 92 -11.05 12.57 15.34
CA LEU A 92 -12.46 12.80 15.68
C LEU A 92 -12.74 12.57 17.17
N PHE A 93 -12.16 11.53 17.76
CA PHE A 93 -12.24 11.26 19.21
C PHE A 93 -11.35 12.17 20.06
N ARG A 94 -10.63 13.13 19.46
CA ARG A 94 -9.71 14.06 20.14
C ARG A 94 -8.65 13.34 21.00
N ALA A 95 -8.20 12.17 20.55
CA ALA A 95 -7.21 11.38 21.25
C ALA A 95 -5.81 12.01 21.14
N LYS A 96 -5.39 12.68 22.23
CA LYS A 96 -4.06 13.29 22.51
C LYS A 96 -2.85 12.58 21.90
N TRP A 97 -2.81 11.27 22.15
CA TRP A 97 -1.61 10.45 22.00
C TRP A 97 -1.26 10.15 20.53
N ARG A 98 -2.19 10.30 19.59
CA ARG A 98 -1.96 9.98 18.18
C ARG A 98 -0.83 10.80 17.56
N ASN A 99 -0.55 12.01 18.08
CA ASN A 99 0.36 12.97 17.48
C ASN A 99 1.79 12.43 17.29
N THR A 100 2.22 11.49 18.15
CA THR A 100 3.56 10.90 18.07
C THR A 100 3.71 9.87 16.95
N VAL A 101 2.61 9.23 16.54
CA VAL A 101 2.60 8.12 15.55
C VAL A 101 1.95 8.51 14.22
N ASN A 102 1.22 9.63 14.17
CA ASN A 102 0.37 10.00 13.03
C ASN A 102 1.11 10.01 11.69
N ARG A 103 2.29 10.64 11.64
CA ARG A 103 3.06 10.77 10.40
C ARG A 103 3.55 9.43 9.88
N SER A 104 4.02 8.56 10.78
CA SER A 104 4.46 7.21 10.42
C SER A 104 3.28 6.34 9.97
N ALA A 105 2.11 6.49 10.60
CA ALA A 105 0.89 5.79 10.21
C ALA A 105 0.38 6.23 8.83
N GLU A 106 0.41 7.53 8.53
CA GLU A 106 0.06 8.05 7.19
C GLU A 106 1.03 7.54 6.11
N ALA A 107 2.35 7.58 6.38
CA ALA A 107 3.35 7.05 5.46
C ALA A 107 3.15 5.54 5.21
N MET A 108 2.88 4.77 6.26
CA MET A 108 2.56 3.34 6.16
C MET A 108 1.33 3.11 5.26
N THR A 109 0.25 3.89 5.43
CA THR A 109 -0.94 3.78 4.57
C THR A 109 -0.60 4.05 3.11
N VAL A 110 0.16 5.09 2.80
CA VAL A 110 0.52 5.41 1.41
C VAL A 110 1.29 4.26 0.76
N PHE A 111 2.29 3.69 1.45
CA PHE A 111 3.03 2.55 0.92
C PHE A 111 2.17 1.29 0.80
N ALA A 112 1.26 1.06 1.74
CA ALA A 112 0.34 -0.06 1.71
C ALA A 112 -0.63 0.05 0.51
N VAL A 113 -1.18 1.23 0.24
CA VAL A 113 -2.09 1.47 -0.90
C VAL A 113 -1.36 1.35 -2.24
N ILE A 114 -0.15 1.90 -2.36
CA ILE A 114 0.66 1.74 -3.57
C ILE A 114 0.92 0.25 -3.85
N THR A 115 1.29 -0.50 -2.80
CA THR A 115 1.56 -1.94 -2.92
C THR A 115 0.29 -2.73 -3.23
N ALA A 116 -0.83 -2.42 -2.56
CA ALA A 116 -2.14 -3.00 -2.83
C ALA A 116 -2.56 -2.79 -4.29
N GLY A 117 -2.44 -1.56 -4.80
CA GLY A 117 -2.85 -1.20 -6.16
C GLY A 117 -2.10 -1.95 -7.27
N LEU A 118 -0.90 -2.48 -6.98
CA LEU A 118 -0.17 -3.31 -7.93
C LEU A 118 -0.83 -4.68 -8.13
N PHE A 119 -1.43 -5.28 -7.11
CA PHE A 119 -1.94 -6.65 -7.19
C PHE A 119 -3.11 -6.84 -8.16
N PRO A 120 -4.12 -5.95 -8.24
CA PRO A 120 -5.13 -6.01 -9.29
C PRO A 120 -4.52 -5.93 -10.70
N LEU A 121 -3.46 -5.13 -10.88
CA LEU A 121 -2.76 -5.03 -12.17
C LEU A 121 -2.00 -6.31 -12.50
N ILE A 122 -1.23 -6.84 -11.54
CA ILE A 122 -0.45 -8.06 -11.69
C ILE A 122 -1.36 -9.27 -11.96
N HIS A 123 -2.49 -9.36 -11.26
CA HIS A 123 -3.43 -10.47 -11.37
C HIS A 123 -4.10 -10.59 -12.75
N MET A 124 -4.14 -9.51 -13.54
CA MET A 124 -4.80 -9.50 -14.85
C MET A 124 -3.96 -10.18 -15.94
N GLY A 125 -4.55 -11.15 -16.63
CA GLY A 125 -3.89 -11.80 -17.77
C GLY A 125 -3.75 -10.96 -19.02
N ARG A 126 -4.48 -9.84 -19.12
CA ARG A 126 -4.39 -8.88 -20.23
C ARG A 126 -4.33 -7.46 -19.69
N LEU A 127 -3.28 -7.19 -18.93
CA LEU A 127 -3.05 -5.89 -18.27
C LEU A 127 -3.17 -4.69 -19.23
N TRP A 128 -2.67 -4.84 -20.45
CA TRP A 128 -2.67 -3.77 -21.46
C TRP A 128 -4.08 -3.37 -21.93
N PHE A 129 -5.09 -4.22 -21.75
CA PHE A 129 -6.49 -3.85 -21.98
C PHE A 129 -7.18 -3.47 -20.68
N GLY A 130 -7.09 -4.32 -19.65
CA GLY A 130 -7.87 -4.16 -18.42
C GLY A 130 -7.63 -2.82 -17.71
N SER A 131 -6.41 -2.29 -17.76
CA SER A 131 -6.07 -1.04 -17.08
C SER A 131 -6.77 0.21 -17.63
N TYR A 132 -7.06 0.27 -18.95
CA TYR A 132 -7.67 1.45 -19.57
C TYR A 132 -9.17 1.31 -19.87
N TRP A 133 -9.70 0.08 -19.93
CA TRP A 133 -11.13 -0.15 -20.21
C TRP A 133 -12.04 -0.03 -18.97
N ILE A 134 -11.50 -0.17 -17.76
CA ILE A 134 -12.29 -0.10 -16.51
C ILE A 134 -12.62 1.36 -16.13
N PRO A 135 -11.65 2.30 -16.17
CA PRO A 135 -11.95 3.70 -15.91
C PRO A 135 -12.94 4.27 -16.96
N PRO A 136 -13.77 5.26 -16.57
CA PRO A 136 -14.78 5.86 -17.44
C PRO A 136 -14.14 6.80 -18.47
N LEU A 137 -13.37 6.26 -19.41
CA LEU A 137 -12.69 7.01 -20.46
C LEU A 137 -13.53 6.98 -21.75
N PRO A 138 -13.81 8.15 -22.36
CA PRO A 138 -14.51 8.20 -23.64
C PRO A 138 -13.66 7.51 -24.72
N ASN A 139 -14.28 6.61 -25.48
CA ASN A 139 -13.62 5.89 -26.57
C ASN A 139 -14.43 6.02 -27.86
N THR A 140 -13.79 5.74 -28.99
CA THR A 140 -14.41 5.81 -30.33
C THR A 140 -15.60 4.86 -30.50
N ASN A 141 -15.71 3.84 -29.65
CA ASN A 141 -16.75 2.83 -29.71
C ASN A 141 -17.98 3.18 -28.84
N ASN A 142 -17.94 4.30 -28.08
CA ASN A 142 -18.97 4.69 -27.12
C ASN A 142 -19.35 3.58 -26.12
N LEU A 143 -18.38 2.74 -25.74
CA LEU A 143 -18.57 1.64 -24.80
C LEU A 143 -18.12 2.03 -23.39
N TRP A 144 -18.79 1.48 -22.38
CA TRP A 144 -18.50 1.71 -20.95
C TRP A 144 -18.37 0.39 -20.20
N ALA A 145 -17.62 0.39 -19.10
CA ALA A 145 -17.57 -0.74 -18.18
C ALA A 145 -18.89 -0.93 -17.43
N ASN A 146 -19.16 -2.16 -16.97
CA ASN A 146 -20.31 -2.43 -16.12
C ASN A 146 -20.03 -2.02 -14.66
N TYR A 147 -20.50 -0.83 -14.27
CA TYR A 147 -20.35 -0.30 -12.91
C TYR A 147 -21.28 -0.91 -11.86
N ARG A 148 -21.92 -2.05 -12.15
CA ARG A 148 -22.57 -2.88 -11.12
C ARG A 148 -21.62 -3.91 -10.49
N SER A 149 -20.42 -4.07 -11.06
CA SER A 149 -19.42 -5.01 -10.57
C SER A 149 -18.66 -4.43 -9.37
N PRO A 150 -18.50 -5.17 -8.25
CA PRO A 150 -17.70 -4.71 -7.11
C PRO A 150 -16.22 -4.51 -7.50
N LEU A 151 -15.70 -5.28 -8.45
CA LEU A 151 -14.34 -5.07 -8.98
C LEU A 151 -14.16 -3.71 -9.66
N ALA A 152 -15.23 -3.17 -10.25
CA ALA A 152 -15.17 -1.82 -10.81
C ALA A 152 -15.17 -0.77 -9.69
N TRP A 153 -15.84 -1.03 -8.56
CA TRP A 153 -15.87 -0.13 -7.42
C TRP A 153 -14.50 -0.05 -6.73
N ASP A 154 -13.77 -1.16 -6.66
CA ASP A 154 -12.40 -1.20 -6.12
C ASP A 154 -11.42 -0.29 -6.89
N VAL A 155 -11.71 0.07 -8.14
CA VAL A 155 -10.90 1.03 -8.91
C VAL A 155 -11.15 2.48 -8.49
N PHE A 156 -12.33 2.78 -7.93
CA PHE A 156 -12.71 4.12 -7.47
C PHE A 156 -12.51 4.33 -5.96
N ALA A 157 -12.51 3.25 -5.18
CA ALA A 157 -12.39 3.27 -3.73
C ALA A 157 -10.94 3.55 -3.28
#